data_AF-X0SZR3-F1
#
_entry.id   AF-X0SZR3-F1
#
_cell.length_a   1.000
_cell.length_b   1.000
_cell.length_c   1.000
_cell.angle_alpha   90.00
_cell.angle_beta   90.00
_cell.angle_gamma   90.00
#
_symmetry.space_group_name_H-M   'P 1'
#
loop_
_entity.id
_entity.type
_entity.pdbx_description
1 polymer ?
#
loop_
_entity_poly.entity_id
_entity_poly.type
_entity_poly.pdbx_seq_one_letter_code
_entity_poly.pdbx_strand_id
1 'polypeptide(L)'
;MKNSRCKEHDYERRITRELKEYFPNAITSRSGARYEDAKGIDIINTGMFNIQTKDRQNLNLFDVLSKEMPDNQNINIVFWKCNRQRDIVSWINRIFMSYYKY
;
A
#
# COMPACT_ATOMS: atom_id res chain seq x y z
N MET A 1 18.35 -10.89 15.66
CA MET A 1 16.88 -10.75 15.51
C MET A 1 16.60 -9.46 14.75
N LYS A 2 15.92 -9.51 13.59
CA LYS A 2 15.66 -8.30 12.78
C LYS A 2 14.44 -7.56 13.35
N ASN A 3 14.58 -6.27 13.68
CA ASN A 3 13.49 -5.44 14.21
C ASN A 3 12.30 -5.41 13.25
N SER A 4 11.08 -5.35 13.80
CA SER A 4 9.81 -5.30 13.03
C SER A 4 9.83 -4.20 11.96
N ARG A 5 10.28 -3.00 12.35
CA ARG A 5 10.42 -1.85 11.45
C ARG A 5 11.37 -2.11 10.27
N CYS A 6 12.47 -2.82 10.51
CA CYS A 6 13.39 -3.18 9.43
C CYS A 6 12.75 -4.16 8.44
N LYS A 7 11.94 -5.12 8.93
CA LYS A 7 11.23 -6.08 8.07
C LYS A 7 10.21 -5.37 7.17
N GLU A 8 9.47 -4.42 7.74
CA GLU A 8 8.53 -3.58 7.00
C GLU A 8 9.23 -2.76 5.92
N HIS A 9 10.36 -2.10 6.25
CA HIS A 9 11.16 -1.35 5.29
C HIS A 9 11.74 -2.22 4.17
N ASP A 10 12.18 -3.45 4.50
CA ASP A 10 12.67 -4.37 3.48
C ASP A 10 11.56 -4.81 2.51
N TYR A 11 10.36 -5.04 3.06
CA TYR A 11 9.19 -5.40 2.26
C TYR A 11 8.80 -4.26 1.32
N GLU A 12 8.68 -3.04 1.85
CA GLU A 12 8.40 -1.81 1.09
C GLU A 12 9.41 -1.63 -0.07
N ARG A 13 10.71 -1.80 0.20
CA ARG A 13 11.77 -1.70 -0.81
C ARG A 13 11.69 -2.80 -1.86
N ARG A 14 11.32 -4.03 -1.48
CA ARG A 14 11.14 -5.13 -2.43
C ARG A 14 9.98 -4.84 -3.38
N ILE A 15 8.82 -4.48 -2.84
CA ILE A 15 7.64 -4.15 -3.65
C ILE A 15 7.94 -2.95 -4.56
N THR A 16 8.63 -1.92 -4.05
CA THR A 16 9.06 -0.78 -4.89
C THR A 16 9.93 -1.22 -6.06
N ARG A 17 10.87 -2.16 -5.85
CA ARG A 17 11.73 -2.68 -6.92
C ARG A 17 10.93 -3.45 -7.96
N GLU A 18 10.01 -4.31 -7.53
CA GLU A 18 9.13 -5.08 -8.42
C GLU A 18 8.21 -4.13 -9.22
N LEU A 19 7.67 -3.10 -8.59
CA LEU A 19 6.83 -2.11 -9.25
C LEU A 19 7.58 -1.27 -10.29
N LYS A 20 8.90 -1.11 -10.18
CA LYS A 20 9.69 -0.35 -11.16
C LYS A 20 9.68 -0.94 -12.56
N GLU A 21 9.36 -2.23 -12.71
CA GLU A 21 9.17 -2.86 -14.02
C GLU A 21 7.98 -2.26 -14.78
N TYR A 22 6.97 -1.78 -14.05
CA TYR A 22 5.75 -1.19 -14.61
C TYR A 22 5.70 0.34 -14.44
N PHE A 23 6.33 0.85 -13.38
CA PHE A 23 6.39 2.25 -13.01
C PHE A 23 7.86 2.65 -12.79
N PRO A 24 8.62 2.96 -13.86
CA PRO A 24 10.08 3.15 -13.76
C PRO A 24 10.52 4.20 -12.74
N ASN A 25 9.66 5.20 -12.50
CA ASN A 25 9.91 6.31 -11.56
C ASN A 25 9.38 6.04 -10.14
N ALA A 26 8.88 4.83 -9.85
CA ALA A 26 8.35 4.48 -8.53
C ALA A 26 9.44 4.61 -7.45
N ILE A 27 9.10 5.32 -6.38
CA ILE A 27 9.97 5.53 -5.21
C ILE A 27 9.13 5.45 -3.94
N THR A 28 9.79 5.22 -2.81
CA THR A 28 9.09 5.26 -1.53
C THR A 28 8.76 6.71 -1.17
N SER A 29 7.59 6.96 -0.60
CA SER A 29 7.17 8.30 -0.18
C SER A 29 8.15 8.93 0.82
N ARG A 30 8.76 8.12 1.69
CA ARG A 30 9.83 8.55 2.60
C ARG A 30 11.05 9.14 1.92
N SER A 31 11.34 8.71 0.69
CA SER A 31 12.50 9.19 -0.07
C SER A 31 12.21 10.43 -0.93
N GLY A 32 10.94 10.64 -1.32
CA GLY A 32 10.58 11.67 -2.31
C GLY A 32 9.50 12.67 -1.90
N ALA A 33 8.58 12.30 -1.00
CA ALA A 33 7.47 13.15 -0.59
C ALA A 33 6.93 12.77 0.80
N ARG A 34 7.49 13.38 1.85
CA ARG A 34 7.10 13.12 3.26
C ARG A 34 5.63 13.43 3.56
N TYR A 35 5.02 14.33 2.79
CA TYR A 35 3.59 14.62 2.91
C TYR A 35 2.71 13.45 2.47
N GLU A 36 3.13 12.67 1.46
CA GLU A 36 2.40 11.48 1.01
C GLU A 36 2.56 10.32 2.00
N ASP A 37 3.73 10.17 2.62
CA ASP A 37 3.96 9.21 3.73
C ASP A 37 2.98 9.47 4.89
N ALA A 38 2.76 10.74 5.24
CA ALA A 38 1.82 11.13 6.29
C ALA A 38 0.35 10.82 5.96
N LYS A 39 0.02 10.58 4.69
CA LYS A 39 -1.32 10.15 4.23
C LYS A 39 -1.47 8.64 4.13
N GLY A 40 -0.47 7.85 4.55
CA GLY A 40 -0.52 6.39 4.37
C GLY A 40 -0.23 5.93 2.94
N ILE A 41 0.49 6.73 2.14
CA ILE A 41 1.00 6.27 0.85
C ILE A 41 2.48 5.92 1.02
N ASP A 42 2.84 4.65 0.87
CA ASP A 42 4.21 4.17 1.04
C ASP A 42 5.03 4.27 -0.26
N ILE A 43 4.38 4.10 -1.41
CA ILE A 43 5.02 4.13 -2.73
C ILE A 43 4.29 5.13 -3.63
N ILE A 44 5.06 6.03 -4.24
CA ILE A 44 4.59 7.13 -5.09
C ILE A 44 5.12 6.99 -6.52
N ASN A 45 4.64 7.83 -7.44
CA ASN A 45 4.90 7.78 -8.89
C ASN A 45 4.38 6.50 -9.56
N THR A 46 3.24 6.00 -9.06
CA THR A 46 2.59 4.75 -9.47
C THR A 46 1.32 5.02 -10.30
N GLY A 47 1.34 6.09 -11.09
CA GLY A 47 0.21 6.51 -11.92
C GLY A 47 -1.03 6.82 -11.09
N MET A 48 -2.13 6.12 -11.36
CA MET A 48 -3.43 6.30 -10.68
C MET A 48 -3.54 5.55 -9.34
N PHE A 49 -2.49 4.88 -8.89
CA PHE A 49 -2.53 4.03 -7.70
C PHE A 49 -1.91 4.74 -6.50
N ASN A 50 -2.64 4.78 -5.38
CA ASN A 50 -2.07 5.04 -4.07
C ASN A 50 -1.69 3.67 -3.48
N ILE A 51 -0.41 3.47 -3.15
CA ILE A 51 0.07 2.16 -2.71
C ILE A 51 0.54 2.22 -1.26
N GLN A 52 -0.01 1.35 -0.42
CA GLN A 52 0.44 1.07 0.94
C GLN A 52 0.96 -0.37 1.02
N THR A 53 2.00 -0.60 1.83
CA THR A 53 2.58 -1.91 2.11
C THR A 53 2.42 -2.25 3.59
N LYS A 54 2.08 -3.50 3.92
CA LYS A 54 1.98 -3.98 5.30
C LYS A 54 2.62 -5.36 5.44
N ASP A 55 3.55 -5.50 6.39
CA ASP A 55 4.13 -6.79 6.81
C ASP A 55 3.65 -7.14 8.23
N ARG A 56 2.41 -7.66 8.34
CA ARG A 56 1.79 -8.03 9.62
C ARG A 56 0.82 -9.20 9.46
N GLN A 57 0.68 -10.07 10.47
CA GLN A 57 -0.22 -11.24 10.39
C GLN A 57 -1.70 -10.89 10.45
N ASN A 58 -2.09 -9.97 11.32
CA ASN A 58 -3.48 -9.59 11.52
C ASN A 58 -3.68 -8.18 10.96
N LEU A 59 -4.28 -8.10 9.77
CA LEU A 59 -4.53 -6.86 9.05
C LEU A 59 -6.02 -6.74 8.78
N ASN A 60 -6.65 -5.68 9.30
CA ASN A 60 -7.98 -5.28 8.84
C ASN A 60 -7.80 -4.45 7.57
N LEU A 61 -7.93 -5.10 6.41
CA LEU A 61 -7.78 -4.45 5.11
C LEU A 61 -8.77 -3.30 4.89
N PHE A 62 -10.00 -3.44 5.41
CA PHE A 62 -11.03 -2.41 5.27
C PHE A 62 -10.63 -1.12 5.97
N ASP A 63 -10.11 -1.23 7.20
CA ASP A 63 -9.65 -0.06 7.96
C ASP A 63 -8.46 0.63 7.26
N VAL A 64 -7.50 -0.14 6.73
CA VAL A 64 -6.37 0.47 6.00
C VAL A 64 -6.85 1.20 4.76
N LEU A 65 -7.63 0.52 3.91
CA LEU A 65 -8.07 1.07 2.62
C LEU A 65 -9.05 2.24 2.77
N SER A 66 -9.83 2.30 3.86
CA SER A 66 -10.88 3.31 4.06
C SER A 66 -10.54 4.41 5.07
N LYS A 67 -9.62 4.17 6.01
CA LYS A 67 -9.32 5.10 7.11
C LYS A 67 -7.87 5.59 7.12
N GLU A 68 -6.91 4.72 6.78
CA GLU A 68 -5.48 5.07 6.81
C GLU A 68 -5.02 5.76 5.51
N MET A 69 -5.60 5.36 4.37
CA MET A 69 -5.26 5.88 3.05
C MET A 69 -6.17 7.05 2.64
N PRO A 70 -5.75 7.95 1.74
CA PRO A 70 -6.56 9.10 1.37
C PRO A 70 -7.76 8.69 0.53
N ASP A 71 -8.90 9.35 0.77
CA ASP A 71 -10.08 9.23 -0.09
C ASP A 71 -10.00 10.25 -1.22
N ASN A 72 -9.40 9.85 -2.34
CA ASN A 72 -9.26 10.68 -3.53
C ASN A 72 -9.63 9.91 -4.81
N GLN A 73 -9.40 10.51 -5.97
CA GLN A 73 -9.73 9.88 -7.26
C GLN A 73 -8.85 8.68 -7.59
N ASN A 74 -7.69 8.52 -6.94
CA ASN A 74 -6.80 7.40 -7.16
C ASN A 74 -7.34 6.11 -6.52
N ILE A 75 -6.86 4.98 -7.03
CA ILE A 75 -7.23 3.66 -6.54
C ILE A 75 -6.28 3.30 -5.39
N ASN A 76 -6.83 3.12 -4.19
CA ASN A 76 -6.09 2.64 -3.03
C ASN A 76 -5.82 1.14 -3.16
N ILE A 77 -4.54 0.77 -3.11
CA ILE A 77 -4.07 -0.60 -3.16
C ILE A 77 -3.20 -0.88 -1.94
N VAL A 78 -3.45 -2.00 -1.28
CA VAL A 78 -2.61 -2.51 -0.20
C VAL A 78 -1.90 -3.77 -0.67
N PHE A 79 -0.57 -3.75 -0.60
CA PHE A 79 0.28 -4.94 -0.68
C PHE A 79 0.47 -5.49 0.73
N TRP A 80 -0.04 -6.68 0.96
CA TRP A 80 -0.01 -7.34 2.24
C TRP A 80 0.83 -8.61 2.19
N LYS A 81 1.88 -8.64 3.01
CA LYS A 81 2.66 -9.85 3.27
C LYS A 81 2.04 -10.62 4.41
N CYS A 82 1.36 -11.70 4.07
CA CYS A 82 0.90 -12.66 5.07
C CYS A 82 2.04 -13.65 5.37
N ASN A 83 2.37 -13.83 6.64
CA ASN A 83 3.52 -14.62 7.08
C ASN A 83 3.42 -16.07 6.57
N ARG A 84 4.49 -16.59 5.92
CA ARG A 84 4.55 -17.93 5.29
C ARG A 84 3.56 -18.14 4.13
N GLN A 85 2.94 -17.08 3.62
CA GLN A 85 2.06 -17.13 2.46
C GLN A 85 2.60 -16.21 1.35
N ARG A 86 1.94 -16.24 0.18
CA ARG A 86 2.24 -15.33 -0.93
C ARG A 86 1.77 -13.91 -0.58
N ASP A 87 2.32 -12.93 -1.30
CA ASP A 87 1.83 -11.56 -1.22
C ASP A 87 0.40 -11.47 -1.73
N ILE A 88 -0.46 -10.78 -0.98
CA ILE A 88 -1.83 -10.49 -1.35
C ILE A 88 -1.91 -9.02 -1.73
N VAL A 89 -2.56 -8.74 -2.86
CA VAL A 89 -2.90 -7.38 -3.27
C VAL A 89 -4.39 -7.20 -3.09
N SER A 90 -4.78 -6.10 -2.46
CA SER A 90 -6.19 -5.82 -2.16
C SER A 90 -6.55 -4.38 -2.44
N TRP A 91 -7.75 -4.17 -2.97
CA TRP A 91 -8.36 -2.87 -3.16
C TRP A 91 -9.85 -2.97 -2.86
N ILE A 92 -10.47 -1.84 -2.51
CA ILE A 92 -11.93 -1.78 -2.36
C ILE A 92 -12.56 -1.61 -3.73
N ASN A 93 -13.45 -2.52 -4.10
CA ASN A 93 -14.18 -2.44 -5.36
C ASN A 93 -15.23 -1.31 -5.30
N ARG A 94 -14.99 -0.23 -6.04
CA ARG A 94 -15.91 0.91 -6.13
C ARG A 94 -17.23 0.59 -6.85
N ILE A 95 -17.27 -0.44 -7.69
CA ILE A 95 -18.50 -0.88 -8.37
C ILE A 95 -19.52 -1.39 -7.34
N PHE A 96 -19.07 -2.15 -6.33
CA PHE A 96 -19.92 -2.67 -5.26
C PHE A 96 -20.19 -1.68 -4.12
N MET A 97 -19.39 -0.62 -3.95
CA MET A 97 -19.69 0.39 -2.92
C MET A 97 -20.95 1.21 -3.22
N SER A 98 -21.40 1.27 -4.48
CA SER A 98 -22.72 1.82 -4.80
C SER A 98 -23.87 1.04 -4.17
N TYR A 99 -23.66 -0.25 -3.86
CA TYR A 99 -24.67 -1.14 -3.27
C TYR A 99 -24.68 -1.15 -1.73
N TYR A 100 -23.63 -0.66 -1.07
CA TYR A 100 -23.49 -0.71 0.40
C TYR A 100 -23.59 0.67 1.08
N LYS A 101 -24.18 1.66 0.40
CA LYS A 101 -24.65 2.89 1.06
C LYS A 101 -26.03 2.68 1.71
N TYR A 102 -26.11 1.86 2.75
CA TYR A 102 -27.22 1.84 3.71
C TYR A 102 -26.71 1.42 5.09
#